data_AF-A0A8B6FRY8-F1
#
_entry.id   AF-A0A8B6FRY8-F1
#
_cell.length_a   1.000
_cell.length_b   1.000
_cell.length_c   1.000
_cell.angle_alpha   90.00
_cell.angle_beta   90.00
_cell.angle_gamma   90.00
#
_symmetry.space_group_name_H-M   'P 1'
#
loop_
_entity.id
_entity.type
_entity.pdbx_description
1 polymer ?
#
loop_
_entity_poly.entity_id
_entity_poly.type
_entity_poly.pdbx_seq_one_letter_code
_entity_poly.pdbx_strand_id
1 'polypeptide(L)'
;MTDTETKTISLALYRYMCQNIVGSENHVKTMRLINTVRDNFTSGKEYIITSGSFGEGLEMRGSDLDLMIVNKAVKVYEKINTTYNPGHVNLTMETDDVKAGFTKLKVEQIDLILKGFLSYLCEERNGKHYFSSTLFKQELVRISDGVVHGPCLSNKTGTFDQATCLHCTTWISQASQWITRSSNEWPS
;
A
#
# COMPACT_ATOMS: atom_id res chain seq x y z
N MET A 1 15.74 -39.07 -3.15
CA MET A 1 15.90 -38.42 -1.84
C MET A 1 15.02 -39.17 -0.86
N THR A 2 15.59 -39.73 0.19
CA THR A 2 14.86 -40.47 1.22
C THR A 2 14.17 -39.49 2.18
N ASP A 3 13.09 -39.91 2.85
CA ASP A 3 12.39 -39.06 3.84
C ASP A 3 13.33 -38.50 4.94
N THR A 4 14.35 -39.29 5.30
CA THR A 4 15.39 -38.90 6.26
C THR A 4 16.32 -37.80 5.75
N GLU A 5 16.70 -37.82 4.47
CA GLU A 5 17.51 -36.77 3.84
C GLU A 5 16.74 -35.47 3.76
N THR A 6 15.47 -35.52 3.36
CA THR A 6 14.58 -34.35 3.28
C THR A 6 14.41 -33.68 4.64
N LYS A 7 14.18 -34.45 5.70
CA LYS A 7 14.06 -33.93 7.09
C LYS A 7 15.35 -33.27 7.57
N THR A 8 16.50 -33.87 7.27
CA THR A 8 17.82 -33.33 7.63
C THR A 8 18.08 -31.98 6.96
N ILE A 9 17.83 -31.89 5.65
CA ILE A 9 18.01 -30.64 4.88
C ILE A 9 17.05 -29.56 5.39
N SER A 10 15.78 -29.92 5.62
CA SER A 10 14.76 -28.98 6.10
C SER A 10 15.13 -28.38 7.45
N LEU A 11 15.61 -29.22 8.38
CA LEU A 11 16.04 -28.77 9.70
C LEU A 11 17.30 -27.90 9.63
N ALA A 12 18.27 -28.26 8.78
CA ALA A 12 19.48 -27.47 8.57
C ALA A 12 19.15 -26.08 7.99
N LEU A 13 18.28 -26.03 6.97
CA LEU A 13 17.80 -24.78 6.37
C LEU A 13 17.05 -23.92 7.39
N TYR A 14 16.12 -24.50 8.14
CA TYR A 14 15.38 -23.79 9.19
C TYR A 14 16.33 -23.15 10.22
N ARG A 15 17.29 -23.91 10.73
CA ARG A 15 18.28 -23.41 11.69
C ARG A 15 19.11 -22.29 11.10
N TYR A 16 19.58 -22.45 9.86
CA TYR A 16 20.37 -21.44 9.19
C TYR A 16 19.59 -20.14 8.99
N MET A 17 18.33 -20.23 8.52
CA MET A 17 17.44 -19.08 8.36
C MET A 17 17.22 -18.34 9.68
N CYS A 18 16.92 -19.08 10.76
CA CYS A 18 16.68 -18.48 12.07
C CYS A 18 17.92 -17.86 12.71
N GLN A 19 19.11 -18.43 12.48
CA GLN A 19 20.33 -17.97 13.12
C GLN A 19 21.05 -16.86 12.33
N ASN A 20 20.91 -16.86 11.00
CA ASN A 20 21.77 -16.03 10.14
C ASN A 20 21.01 -15.09 9.20
N ILE A 21 19.69 -15.27 8.99
CA ILE A 21 18.95 -14.49 7.98
C ILE A 21 17.82 -13.67 8.60
N VAL A 22 16.80 -14.31 9.20
CA VAL A 22 15.53 -13.63 9.56
C VAL A 22 15.20 -13.65 11.05
N GLY A 23 15.92 -14.44 11.85
CA GLY A 23 15.62 -14.63 13.27
C GLY A 23 14.61 -15.75 13.54
N SER A 24 14.34 -15.99 14.83
CA SER A 24 13.35 -16.99 15.27
C SER A 24 11.91 -16.54 14.94
N GLU A 25 10.99 -17.50 14.88
CA GLU A 25 9.56 -17.20 14.69
C GLU A 25 9.02 -16.19 15.74
N ASN A 26 9.44 -16.33 17.00
CA ASN A 26 9.07 -15.39 18.06
C ASN A 26 9.62 -13.99 17.79
N HIS A 27 10.86 -13.89 17.33
CA HIS A 27 11.45 -12.61 16.97
C HIS A 27 10.65 -11.91 15.86
N VAL A 28 10.35 -12.62 14.77
CA VAL A 28 9.57 -12.09 13.65
C VAL A 28 8.17 -11.62 14.10
N LYS A 29 7.46 -12.45 14.89
CA LYS A 29 6.15 -12.09 15.45
C LYS A 29 6.20 -10.85 16.33
N THR A 30 7.23 -10.74 17.18
CA THR A 30 7.43 -9.56 18.04
C THR A 30 7.72 -8.31 17.21
N MET A 31 8.58 -8.39 16.20
CA MET A 31 8.90 -7.25 15.34
C MET A 31 7.69 -6.78 14.54
N ARG A 32 6.91 -7.69 13.97
CA ARG A 32 5.66 -7.37 13.29
C ARG A 32 4.66 -6.65 14.21
N LEU A 33 4.52 -7.12 15.46
CA LEU A 33 3.67 -6.48 16.45
C LEU A 33 4.18 -5.08 16.81
N ILE A 34 5.48 -4.91 17.01
CA ILE A 34 6.10 -3.61 17.29
C ILE A 34 5.82 -2.62 16.16
N ASN A 35 5.99 -3.05 14.90
CA ASN A 35 5.73 -2.21 13.74
C ASN A 35 4.25 -1.85 13.61
N THR A 36 3.35 -2.82 13.80
CA THR A 36 1.90 -2.56 13.83
C THR A 36 1.54 -1.53 14.91
N VAL A 37 2.10 -1.66 16.11
CA VAL A 37 1.87 -0.71 17.21
C VAL A 37 2.44 0.67 16.86
N ARG A 38 3.64 0.75 16.28
CA ARG A 38 4.25 2.00 15.82
C ARG A 38 3.38 2.72 14.80
N ASP A 39 2.87 2.00 13.81
CA ASP A 39 2.01 2.55 12.75
C ASP A 39 0.72 3.16 13.33
N ASN A 40 0.18 2.57 14.41
CA ASN A 40 -0.99 3.08 15.12
C ASN A 40 -0.73 4.37 15.93
N PHE A 41 0.52 4.71 16.22
CA PHE A 41 0.89 5.96 16.91
C PHE A 41 1.00 7.17 15.97
N THR A 42 0.69 7.00 14.68
CA THR A 42 0.75 8.09 13.69
C THR A 42 -0.35 9.13 13.91
N SER A 43 0.03 10.23 14.56
CA SER A 43 -0.81 11.42 14.72
C SER A 43 -0.81 12.27 13.43
N GLY A 44 -1.92 12.96 13.15
CA GLY A 44 -2.03 13.88 12.00
C GLY A 44 -2.95 13.40 10.88
N LYS A 45 -2.81 14.04 9.71
CA LYS A 45 -3.69 13.87 8.52
C LYS A 45 -3.38 12.65 7.66
N GLU A 46 -2.37 11.88 8.03
CA GLU A 46 -1.87 10.72 7.27
C GLU A 46 -1.69 9.52 8.21
N TYR A 47 -1.91 8.31 7.69
CA TYR A 47 -1.43 7.07 8.33
C TYR A 47 -0.10 6.71 7.69
N ILE A 48 0.89 6.36 8.50
CA ILE A 48 2.14 5.77 8.02
C ILE A 48 2.06 4.29 8.35
N ILE A 49 2.17 3.45 7.33
CA ILE A 49 2.18 2.00 7.48
C ILE A 49 3.57 1.52 7.08
N THR A 50 4.24 0.84 8.00
CA THR A 50 5.48 0.13 7.73
C THR A 50 5.12 -1.13 6.94
N SER A 51 5.65 -1.24 5.73
CA SER A 51 5.33 -2.33 4.80
C SER A 51 6.61 -3.11 4.43
N GLY A 52 6.49 -4.00 3.44
CA GLY A 52 7.61 -4.81 2.98
C GLY A 52 8.17 -5.74 4.05
N SER A 53 9.44 -6.11 3.89
CA SER A 53 10.12 -7.06 4.79
C SER A 53 10.11 -6.58 6.25
N PHE A 54 10.40 -5.30 6.48
CA PHE A 54 10.34 -4.69 7.80
C PHE A 54 8.93 -4.75 8.40
N GLY A 55 7.89 -4.38 7.66
CA GLY A 55 6.50 -4.44 8.12
C GLY A 55 6.08 -5.84 8.58
N GLU A 56 6.55 -6.87 7.87
CA GLU A 56 6.30 -8.28 8.19
C GLU A 56 7.18 -8.84 9.34
N GLY A 57 8.09 -8.03 9.88
CA GLY A 57 9.00 -8.40 10.97
C GLY A 57 10.25 -9.16 10.51
N LEU A 58 10.56 -9.16 9.21
CA LEU A 58 11.74 -9.79 8.61
C LEU A 58 12.82 -8.73 8.39
N GLU A 59 13.78 -8.64 9.31
CA GLU A 59 14.91 -7.72 9.18
C GLU A 59 16.10 -8.43 8.53
N MET A 60 16.30 -8.19 7.23
CA MET A 60 17.42 -8.76 6.48
C MET A 60 18.48 -7.71 6.20
N ARG A 61 19.76 -8.12 6.21
CA ARG A 61 20.86 -7.22 5.92
C ARG A 61 20.76 -6.70 4.48
N GLY A 62 20.73 -5.37 4.36
CA GLY A 62 20.67 -4.69 3.06
C GLY A 62 19.25 -4.45 2.54
N SER A 63 18.22 -4.80 3.32
CA SER A 63 16.85 -4.38 3.02
C SER A 63 16.67 -2.88 3.25
N ASP A 64 15.88 -2.27 2.38
CA ASP A 64 15.33 -0.94 2.52
C ASP A 64 14.08 -0.93 3.40
N LEU A 65 13.70 0.26 3.84
CA LEU A 65 12.47 0.49 4.61
C LEU A 65 11.34 0.94 3.67
N ASP A 66 10.33 0.08 3.50
CA ASP A 66 9.14 0.40 2.70
C ASP A 66 8.05 1.07 3.56
N LEU A 67 7.62 2.26 3.19
CA LEU A 67 6.56 3.02 3.86
C LEU A 67 5.40 3.30 2.93
N MET A 68 4.18 3.06 3.40
CA MET A 68 2.95 3.54 2.76
C MET A 68 2.41 4.73 3.52
N ILE A 69 2.32 5.89 2.87
CA ILE A 69 1.73 7.11 3.41
C ILE A 69 0.30 7.24 2.89
N VAL A 70 -0.67 7.02 3.77
CA VAL A 70 -2.08 6.97 3.42
C VAL A 70 -2.77 8.27 3.83
N ASN A 71 -3.29 9.02 2.86
CA ASN A 71 -4.01 10.26 3.15
C ASN A 71 -5.37 10.00 3.82
N LYS A 72 -5.63 10.59 4.99
CA LYS A 72 -6.88 10.38 5.74
C LYS A 72 -8.07 11.14 5.16
N ALA A 73 -7.81 12.27 4.49
CA ALA A 73 -8.84 13.16 3.98
C ALA A 73 -9.45 12.66 2.65
N VAL A 74 -8.87 11.63 2.04
CA VAL A 74 -9.32 11.07 0.76
C VAL A 74 -9.82 9.65 0.97
N LYS A 75 -11.01 9.34 0.46
CA LYS A 75 -11.59 8.00 0.50
C LYS A 75 -11.88 7.52 -0.90
N VAL A 76 -11.47 6.29 -1.19
CA VAL A 76 -11.74 5.63 -2.46
C VAL A 76 -12.79 4.55 -2.23
N TYR A 77 -13.73 4.47 -3.16
CA TYR A 77 -14.80 3.48 -3.18
C TYR A 77 -14.77 2.73 -4.51
N GLU A 78 -15.11 1.44 -4.49
CA GLU A 78 -15.23 0.68 -5.74
C GLU A 78 -16.41 1.20 -6.58
N LYS A 79 -17.53 1.53 -5.93
CA LYS A 79 -18.75 1.98 -6.58
C LYS A 79 -19.26 3.24 -5.91
N ILE A 80 -20.17 3.94 -6.61
CA ILE A 80 -20.81 5.13 -6.07
C ILE A 80 -21.52 4.78 -4.75
N ASN A 81 -21.29 5.60 -3.73
CA ASN A 81 -21.89 5.43 -2.42
C ASN A 81 -22.78 6.64 -2.10
N THR A 82 -24.03 6.41 -1.74
CA THR A 82 -24.99 7.47 -1.39
C THR A 82 -24.69 8.12 -0.02
N THR A 83 -23.77 7.54 0.75
CA THR A 83 -23.42 7.97 2.12
C THR A 83 -21.99 8.49 2.21
N TYR A 84 -21.55 9.28 1.23
CA TYR A 84 -20.25 9.91 1.29
C TYR A 84 -20.09 10.79 2.53
N ASN A 85 -18.94 10.67 3.19
CA ASN A 85 -18.63 11.54 4.32
C ASN A 85 -18.35 12.96 3.78
N PRO A 86 -19.12 13.98 4.15
CA PRO A 86 -19.00 15.33 3.60
C PRO A 86 -17.70 16.04 4.02
N GLY A 87 -16.98 15.53 5.03
CA GLY A 87 -15.67 16.05 5.45
C GLY A 87 -14.48 15.45 4.70
N HIS A 88 -14.70 14.56 3.74
CA HIS A 88 -13.66 13.89 2.98
C HIS A 88 -13.81 14.14 1.48
N VAL A 89 -12.71 14.06 0.74
CA VAL A 89 -12.76 13.98 -0.72
C VAL A 89 -13.04 12.53 -1.10
N ASN A 90 -14.17 12.31 -1.76
CA ASN A 90 -14.63 10.98 -2.13
C ASN A 90 -14.34 10.71 -3.62
N LEU A 91 -13.68 9.60 -3.88
CA LEU A 91 -13.30 9.11 -5.21
C LEU A 91 -13.95 7.75 -5.47
N THR A 92 -14.34 7.49 -6.71
CA THR A 92 -14.85 6.19 -7.14
C THR A 92 -13.95 5.58 -8.21
N MET A 93 -13.77 4.27 -8.16
CA MET A 93 -13.03 3.51 -9.17
C MET A 93 -13.85 3.31 -10.44
N GLU A 94 -13.25 3.56 -11.61
CA GLU A 94 -13.75 3.14 -12.91
C GLU A 94 -12.73 2.16 -13.52
N THR A 95 -13.14 0.90 -13.71
CA THR A 95 -12.25 -0.22 -14.09
C THR A 95 -12.53 -0.83 -15.48
N ASP A 96 -13.59 -0.39 -16.16
CA ASP A 96 -14.07 -1.02 -17.40
C ASP A 96 -13.12 -0.85 -18.60
N ASP A 97 -12.36 0.26 -18.65
CA ASP A 97 -11.53 0.64 -19.80
C ASP A 97 -10.05 0.82 -19.45
N VAL A 98 -9.59 0.06 -18.46
CA VAL A 98 -8.20 0.07 -17.98
C VAL A 98 -7.60 -1.33 -17.97
N LYS A 99 -6.26 -1.39 -18.06
CA LYS A 99 -5.53 -2.64 -17.94
C LYS A 99 -5.70 -3.24 -16.54
N ALA A 100 -5.73 -4.57 -16.44
CA ALA A 100 -5.71 -5.27 -15.15
C ALA A 100 -4.58 -4.74 -14.24
N GLY A 101 -4.92 -4.47 -12.98
CA GLY A 101 -4.04 -3.84 -11.99
C GLY A 101 -4.08 -2.30 -11.99
N PHE A 102 -4.85 -1.67 -12.86
CA PHE A 102 -5.06 -0.22 -12.89
C PHE A 102 -6.53 0.13 -12.69
N THR A 103 -6.78 1.36 -12.24
CA THR A 103 -8.13 1.94 -12.11
C THR A 103 -8.06 3.44 -12.36
N LYS A 104 -9.14 4.03 -12.87
CA LYS A 104 -9.32 5.48 -12.86
C LYS A 104 -10.04 5.88 -11.60
N LEU A 105 -9.65 7.00 -11.02
CA LEU A 105 -10.28 7.54 -9.83
C LEU A 105 -11.10 8.78 -10.20
N LYS A 106 -12.41 8.59 -10.32
CA LYS A 106 -13.36 9.65 -10.61
C LYS A 106 -13.69 10.41 -9.33
N VAL A 107 -13.70 11.74 -9.41
CA VAL A 107 -14.10 12.63 -8.31
C VAL A 107 -15.62 12.74 -8.27
N GLU A 108 -16.22 12.58 -7.10
CA GLU A 108 -17.69 12.67 -6.94
C GLU A 108 -18.16 14.03 -6.42
N GLN A 109 -17.31 14.77 -5.70
CA GLN A 109 -17.68 16.04 -5.05
C GLN A 109 -16.71 17.16 -5.44
N ILE A 110 -16.99 17.81 -6.57
CA ILE A 110 -16.13 18.83 -7.18
C ILE A 110 -15.91 20.03 -6.24
N ASP A 111 -16.94 20.47 -5.53
CA ASP A 111 -16.87 21.66 -4.65
C ASP A 111 -15.85 21.51 -3.50
N LEU A 112 -15.64 20.28 -3.02
CA LEU A 112 -14.64 19.97 -1.99
C LEU A 112 -13.21 19.97 -2.56
N ILE A 113 -13.07 19.58 -3.84
CA ILE A 113 -11.78 19.60 -4.55
C ILE A 113 -11.31 21.01 -4.84
N LEU A 114 -12.21 21.88 -5.32
CA LEU A 114 -11.90 23.27 -5.69
C LEU A 114 -11.33 24.11 -4.53
N LYS A 115 -11.48 23.64 -3.29
CA LYS A 115 -11.01 24.31 -2.07
C LYS A 115 -9.79 23.64 -1.42
N GLY A 116 -9.28 22.54 -1.99
CA GLY A 116 -8.28 21.68 -1.35
C GLY A 116 -7.05 21.40 -2.21
N PHE A 117 -6.09 20.67 -1.62
CA PHE A 117 -4.82 20.28 -2.25
C PHE A 117 -5.00 19.38 -3.48
N LEU A 118 -6.16 18.76 -3.65
CA LEU A 118 -6.45 17.91 -4.81
C LEU A 118 -6.83 18.70 -6.07
N SER A 119 -7.11 20.00 -5.95
CA SER A 119 -7.53 20.84 -7.10
C SER A 119 -6.55 20.81 -8.26
N TYR A 120 -5.25 20.90 -8.00
CA TYR A 120 -4.19 20.86 -9.02
C TYR A 120 -3.75 19.43 -9.37
N LEU A 121 -4.30 18.41 -8.71
CA LEU A 121 -4.01 17.00 -8.94
C LEU A 121 -5.11 16.31 -9.76
N CYS A 122 -6.15 17.04 -10.15
CA CYS A 122 -7.26 16.53 -10.93
C CYS A 122 -7.26 17.10 -12.34
N GLU A 123 -7.72 16.30 -13.30
CA GLU A 123 -7.91 16.69 -14.69
C GLU A 123 -9.36 16.45 -15.11
N GLU A 124 -9.90 17.36 -15.93
CA GLU A 124 -11.23 17.19 -16.51
C GLU A 124 -11.13 16.42 -17.82
N ARG A 125 -11.98 15.41 -17.98
CA ARG A 125 -12.12 14.63 -19.22
C ARG A 125 -13.59 14.33 -19.47
N ASN A 126 -14.12 14.84 -20.58
CA ASN A 126 -15.51 14.65 -20.99
C ASN A 126 -16.53 15.08 -19.92
N GLY A 127 -16.31 16.22 -19.26
CA GLY A 127 -17.21 16.73 -18.20
C GLY A 127 -17.16 15.97 -16.88
N LYS A 128 -16.20 15.05 -16.70
CA LYS A 128 -15.91 14.36 -15.44
C LYS A 128 -14.52 14.75 -14.95
N HIS A 129 -14.33 14.82 -13.64
CA HIS A 129 -13.02 15.07 -13.04
C HIS A 129 -12.39 13.77 -12.53
N TYR A 130 -11.09 13.62 -12.78
CA TYR A 130 -10.33 12.45 -12.39
C TYR A 130 -9.07 12.85 -11.65
N PHE A 131 -8.69 12.08 -10.64
CA PHE A 131 -7.38 12.21 -10.00
C PHE A 131 -6.28 11.73 -10.96
N SER A 132 -5.31 12.59 -11.23
CA SER A 132 -4.23 12.33 -12.17
C SER A 132 -2.98 11.85 -11.46
N SER A 133 -2.66 10.57 -11.65
CA SER A 133 -1.39 10.00 -11.14
C SER A 133 -0.15 10.70 -11.74
N THR A 134 -0.26 11.24 -12.96
CA THR A 134 0.83 11.97 -13.62
C THR A 134 1.09 13.30 -12.94
N LEU A 135 0.04 14.11 -12.71
CA LEU A 135 0.18 15.39 -11.99
C LEU A 135 0.69 15.16 -10.57
N PHE A 136 0.22 14.10 -9.91
CA PHE A 136 0.69 13.72 -8.59
C PHE A 136 2.18 13.36 -8.57
N LYS A 137 2.66 12.57 -9.54
CA LYS A 137 4.10 12.27 -9.66
C LYS A 137 4.94 13.52 -9.93
N GLN A 138 4.47 14.42 -10.79
CA GLN A 138 5.17 15.68 -11.06
C GLN A 138 5.29 16.53 -9.79
N GLU A 139 4.22 16.59 -8.99
CA GLU A 139 4.24 17.30 -7.72
C GLU A 139 5.23 16.65 -6.74
N LEU A 140 5.25 15.32 -6.62
CA LEU A 140 6.22 14.61 -5.78
C LEU A 140 7.67 14.93 -6.16
N VAL A 141 7.99 14.96 -7.46
CA VAL A 141 9.32 15.36 -7.94
C VAL A 141 9.63 16.82 -7.61
N ARG A 142 8.62 17.70 -7.64
CA ARG A 142 8.80 19.13 -7.37
C ARG A 142 9.10 19.42 -5.89
N ILE A 143 8.51 18.64 -4.97
CA ILE A 143 8.58 18.90 -3.53
C ILE A 143 9.60 18.02 -2.79
N SER A 144 10.27 17.11 -3.49
CA SER A 144 11.22 16.15 -2.90
C SER A 144 12.53 16.14 -3.65
N ASP A 145 13.62 16.01 -2.90
CA ASP A 145 14.96 15.75 -3.45
C ASP A 145 15.21 14.24 -3.72
N GLY A 146 14.19 13.40 -3.57
CA GLY A 146 14.28 11.96 -3.78
C GLY A 146 14.27 11.53 -5.24
N VAL A 147 14.34 10.22 -5.45
CA VAL A 147 14.28 9.58 -6.78
C VAL A 147 12.91 8.90 -6.92
N VAL A 148 12.10 9.37 -7.87
CA VAL A 148 10.83 8.72 -8.17
C VAL A 148 11.07 7.51 -9.06
N HIS A 149 10.57 6.35 -8.65
CA HIS A 149 10.56 5.13 -9.46
C HIS A 149 9.23 4.41 -9.28
N GLY A 150 8.59 4.05 -10.40
CA GLY A 150 7.25 3.47 -10.35
C GLY A 150 6.25 4.37 -9.59
N PRO A 151 5.55 3.87 -8.55
CA PRO A 151 4.70 4.66 -7.65
C PRO A 151 5.43 5.23 -6.43
N CYS A 152 6.71 4.89 -6.25
CA CYS A 152 7.48 5.19 -5.05
C CYS A 152 8.42 6.38 -5.23
N LEU A 153 8.75 6.99 -4.10
CA LEU A 153 9.79 7.98 -3.94
C LEU A 153 10.84 7.40 -2.99
N SER A 154 12.04 7.14 -3.50
CA SER A 154 13.19 6.73 -2.70
C SER A 154 13.98 7.94 -2.25
N ASN A 155 14.67 7.82 -1.12
CA ASN A 155 15.76 8.74 -0.85
C ASN A 155 17.00 8.46 -1.71
N LYS A 156 17.92 9.42 -1.75
CA LYS A 156 19.15 9.32 -2.56
C LYS A 156 20.05 8.15 -2.18
N THR A 157 19.95 7.66 -0.94
CA THR A 157 20.74 6.53 -0.44
C THR A 157 20.08 5.17 -0.68
N GLY A 158 18.83 5.13 -1.17
CA GLY A 158 18.05 3.90 -1.37
C GLY A 158 17.79 3.13 -0.08
N THR A 159 17.75 3.83 1.07
CA THR A 159 17.53 3.20 2.37
C THR A 159 16.07 3.19 2.77
N PHE A 160 15.24 4.00 2.13
CA PHE A 160 13.80 3.94 2.30
C PHE A 160 13.09 4.25 0.98
N ASP A 161 11.95 3.60 0.82
CA ASP A 161 11.02 3.77 -0.28
C ASP A 161 9.65 4.18 0.27
N GLN A 162 9.09 5.24 -0.28
CA GLN A 162 7.80 5.76 0.14
C GLN A 162 6.78 5.67 -1.00
N ALA A 163 5.68 4.96 -0.77
CA ALA A 163 4.50 4.99 -1.62
C ALA A 163 3.43 5.90 -1.00
N THR A 164 2.93 6.89 -1.74
CA THR A 164 1.72 7.63 -1.32
C THR A 164 0.48 6.89 -1.81
N CYS A 165 -0.41 6.59 -0.87
CA CYS A 165 -1.54 5.69 -1.09
C CYS A 165 -2.87 6.36 -0.75
N LEU A 166 -3.92 5.88 -1.41
CA LEU A 166 -5.30 6.25 -1.13
C LEU A 166 -6.03 5.01 -0.60
N HIS A 167 -6.73 5.15 0.52
CA HIS A 167 -7.38 4.01 1.15
C HIS A 167 -8.74 3.71 0.51
N CYS A 168 -8.90 2.47 0.06
CA CYS A 168 -10.19 1.88 -0.29
C CYS A 168 -10.60 0.89 0.81
N THR A 169 -11.77 1.10 1.41
CA THR A 169 -12.24 0.26 2.53
C THR A 169 -12.87 -1.07 2.08
N THR A 170 -13.12 -1.23 0.79
CA THR A 170 -13.73 -2.42 0.21
C THR A 170 -12.79 -3.07 -0.78
N TRP A 171 -12.81 -4.41 -0.84
CA TRP A 171 -12.17 -5.15 -1.90
C TRP A 171 -12.83 -4.87 -3.24
N ILE A 172 -12.05 -4.78 -4.30
CA ILE A 172 -12.58 -4.71 -5.67
C ILE A 172 -13.14 -6.07 -6.08
N SER A 173 -14.27 -6.08 -6.76
CA SER A 173 -14.93 -7.26 -7.32
C SER A 173 -14.01 -8.08 -8.22
N GLN A 174 -13.07 -7.46 -8.92
CA GLN A 174 -12.07 -8.17 -9.73
C GLN A 174 -11.12 -9.04 -8.87
N ALA A 175 -10.91 -8.70 -7.60
CA ALA A 175 -10.11 -9.48 -6.66
C ALA A 175 -10.92 -10.56 -5.94
N SER A 176 -12.25 -10.61 -6.12
CA SER A 176 -13.12 -11.58 -5.44
C SER A 176 -12.70 -13.03 -5.66
N GLN A 177 -12.23 -13.36 -6.87
CA GLN A 177 -11.73 -14.70 -7.19
C GLN A 177 -10.53 -15.10 -6.35
N TRP A 178 -9.70 -14.15 -5.89
CA TRP A 178 -8.58 -14.46 -4.99
C TRP A 178 -9.06 -14.72 -3.57
N ILE A 179 -10.05 -13.96 -3.11
CA ILE A 179 -10.64 -14.11 -1.79
C ILE A 179 -11.37 -15.45 -1.67
N THR A 180 -12.10 -15.86 -2.72
CA THR A 180 -12.85 -17.12 -2.75
C THR A 180 -12.02 -18.33 -3.16
N ARG A 181 -10.77 -18.11 -3.60
CA ARG A 181 -9.80 -19.18 -3.92
C ARG A 181 -9.22 -19.86 -2.70
N SER A 182 -9.45 -19.35 -1.48
CA SER A 182 -9.12 -20.08 -0.27
C SER A 182 -9.87 -21.42 -0.30
N SER A 183 -9.16 -22.48 -0.72
CA SER A 183 -9.55 -23.83 -0.34
C SER A 183 -9.76 -23.83 1.15
N ASN A 184 -10.78 -24.52 1.67
CA ASN A 184 -11.25 -24.54 3.07
C ASN A 184 -10.20 -24.77 4.18
N GLU A 185 -8.91 -24.81 3.85
CA GLU A 185 -7.77 -25.05 4.72
C GLU A 185 -6.78 -23.86 4.78
N TRP A 186 -6.81 -22.89 3.85
CA TRP A 186 -5.89 -21.74 3.89
C TRP A 186 -6.21 -20.60 2.89
N PRO A 187 -6.01 -19.32 3.26
CA PRO A 187 -5.95 -18.81 4.63
C PRO A 187 -7.27 -19.06 5.37
N SER A 188 -7.21 -19.31 6.68
CA SER A 188 -8.38 -19.54 7.55
C SER A 188 -9.28 -18.33 7.67
#